data_AF-A0A6N2U135-F1
#
_entry.id   AF-A0A6N2U135-F1
#
_cell.length_a   1.000
_cell.length_b   1.000
_cell.length_c   1.000
_cell.angle_alpha   90.00
_cell.angle_beta   90.00
_cell.angle_gamma   90.00
#
_symmetry.space_group_name_H-M   'P 1'
#
loop_
_entity.id
_entity.type
_entity.pdbx_description
1 polymer ?
#
loop_
_entity_poly.entity_id
_entity_poly.type
_entity_poly.pdbx_seq_one_letter_code
_entity_poly.pdbx_strand_id
1 'polypeptide(L)'
;MYGIASLFFFVIFKGFITPELATEYLAGAVLLGAAPCTAMVFVWSSLTKGDPAYTVVQVATNDLIILVAFVPIVKFLLGVSNVPVPWDTLILSVVLFVVIPLAGGMLTRSAVIKRKGQCTLRRLSSVCLTVQLPLAYC
;
A
#
# COMPACT_ATOMS: atom_id res chain seq x y z
N MET A 1 8.64 3.88 12.00
CA MET A 1 9.38 4.64 10.97
C MET A 1 9.65 6.09 11.37
N TYR A 2 8.69 6.83 11.95
CA TYR A 2 8.87 8.23 12.38
C TYR A 2 10.16 8.49 13.18
N GLY A 3 10.41 7.74 14.27
CA GLY A 3 11.59 7.98 15.13
C GLY A 3 12.95 7.73 14.45
N ILE A 4 13.02 6.76 13.54
CA ILE A 4 14.24 6.48 12.76
C ILE A 4 14.44 7.57 11.72
N ALA A 5 13.38 7.95 11.01
CA ALA A 5 13.43 9.01 10.01
C ALA A 5 13.75 10.38 10.63
N SER A 6 13.20 10.71 11.80
CA SER A 6 13.49 11.96 12.50
C SER A 6 14.95 12.02 12.94
N LEU A 7 15.50 10.92 13.44
CA LEU A 7 16.92 10.84 13.80
C LEU A 7 17.80 11.02 12.55
N PHE A 8 17.44 10.38 11.44
CA PHE A 8 18.20 10.46 10.20
C PHE A 8 18.20 11.89 9.62
N PHE A 9 17.03 12.53 9.46
CA PHE A 9 16.93 13.85 8.83
C PHE A 9 17.32 15.01 9.75
N PHE A 10 16.99 14.96 11.05
CA PHE A 10 17.23 16.08 11.96
C PHE A 10 18.54 15.98 12.76
N VAL A 11 19.16 14.79 12.87
CA VAL A 11 20.43 14.59 13.60
C VAL A 11 21.59 14.37 12.63
N ILE A 12 21.47 13.40 11.71
CA ILE A 12 22.58 13.01 10.81
C ILE A 12 22.73 13.98 9.65
N PHE A 13 21.62 14.36 8.99
CA PHE A 13 21.63 15.19 7.77
C PHE A 13 21.40 16.69 8.02
N LYS A 14 21.45 17.14 9.28
CA LYS A 14 21.22 18.54 9.67
C LYS A 14 22.09 19.56 8.92
N GLY A 15 23.30 19.18 8.52
CA GLY A 15 24.24 20.05 7.82
C GLY A 15 24.05 20.13 6.30
N PHE A 16 23.29 19.20 5.71
CA PHE A 16 23.12 19.09 4.25
C PHE A 16 21.74 19.53 3.75
N ILE A 17 20.74 19.62 4.63
CA ILE A 17 19.33 19.84 4.26
C ILE A 17 18.73 20.95 5.12
N THR A 18 17.93 21.83 4.52
CA THR A 18 17.18 22.87 5.26
C THR A 18 16.08 22.23 6.12
N PRO A 19 15.71 22.85 7.26
CA PRO A 19 14.69 22.28 8.15
C PRO A 19 13.32 22.07 7.48
N GLU A 20 12.96 22.88 6.48
CA GLU A 20 11.72 22.69 5.70
C GLU A 20 11.77 21.41 4.86
N LEU A 21 12.84 21.19 4.09
CA LEU A 21 13.04 19.98 3.29
C LEU A 21 13.08 18.72 4.18
N ALA A 22 13.71 18.79 5.35
CA ALA A 22 13.75 17.67 6.30
C ALA A 22 12.35 17.28 6.81
N THR A 23 11.46 18.28 6.97
CA THR A 23 10.07 18.05 7.41
C THR A 23 9.24 17.41 6.29
N GLU A 24 9.41 17.83 5.05
CA GLU A 24 8.77 17.19 3.90
C GLU A 24 9.25 15.75 3.67
N TYR A 25 10.55 15.49 3.80
CA TYR A 25 11.08 14.12 3.71
C TYR A 25 10.62 13.23 4.86
N LEU A 26 10.49 13.78 6.07
CA LEU A 26 9.90 13.05 7.20
C LEU A 26 8.45 12.66 6.90
N ALA A 27 7.65 13.58 6.37
CA ALA A 27 6.27 13.31 5.96
C ALA A 27 6.22 12.20 4.89
N GLY A 28 7.07 12.27 3.86
CA GLY A 28 7.18 11.25 2.83
C GLY A 28 7.59 9.87 3.39
N ALA A 29 8.56 9.82 4.29
CA ALA A 29 9.00 8.57 4.93
C ALA A 29 7.92 7.92 5.81
N VAL A 30 7.10 8.74 6.48
CA VAL A 30 5.94 8.27 7.24
C VAL A 30 4.87 7.70 6.31
N LEU A 31 4.56 8.41 5.22
CA LEU A 31 3.58 7.97 4.22
C LEU A 31 4.02 6.66 3.55
N LEU A 32 5.29 6.53 3.18
CA LEU A 32 5.87 5.28 2.65
C LEU A 32 5.80 4.14 3.67
N GLY A 33 6.08 4.42 4.95
CA GLY A 33 6.00 3.41 6.01
C GLY A 33 4.57 2.98 6.35
N ALA A 34 3.57 3.80 6.02
CA ALA A 34 2.15 3.51 6.21
C ALA A 34 1.48 2.94 4.95
N ALA A 35 2.21 2.88 3.82
CA ALA A 35 1.69 2.32 2.58
C ALA A 35 1.40 0.82 2.74
N PRO A 36 0.32 0.32 2.13
CA PRO A 36 -0.08 -1.07 2.28
C PRO A 36 0.92 -2.02 1.61
N CYS A 37 1.05 -3.22 2.17
CA CYS A 37 2.00 -4.21 1.68
C CYS A 37 1.56 -4.72 0.30
N THR A 38 2.35 -4.45 -0.73
CA THR A 38 2.08 -4.93 -2.09
C THR A 38 2.36 -6.43 -2.21
N ALA A 39 1.80 -7.06 -3.25
CA ALA A 39 1.83 -8.50 -3.53
C ALA A 39 3.22 -9.18 -3.47
N MET A 40 4.30 -8.41 -3.39
CA MET A 40 5.66 -8.87 -3.20
C MET A 40 5.83 -9.86 -2.04
N VAL A 41 5.16 -9.65 -0.89
CA VAL A 41 5.26 -10.55 0.28
C VAL A 41 4.83 -11.99 -0.05
N PHE A 42 3.94 -12.17 -1.02
CA PHE A 42 3.54 -13.50 -1.50
C PHE A 42 4.71 -14.28 -2.09
N VAL A 43 5.59 -13.59 -2.83
CA VAL A 43 6.74 -14.24 -3.47
C VAL A 43 7.83 -14.53 -2.46
N TRP A 44 8.09 -13.62 -1.51
CA TRP A 44 8.98 -13.89 -0.39
C TRP A 44 8.53 -15.11 0.42
N SER A 45 7.23 -15.20 0.73
CA SER A 45 6.66 -16.38 1.40
C SER A 45 6.89 -17.66 0.60
N SER A 46 6.81 -17.60 -0.73
CA SER A 46 7.07 -18.75 -1.61
C SER A 46 8.55 -19.14 -1.62
N LEU A 47 9.45 -18.15 -1.63
CA LEU A 47 10.91 -18.36 -1.60
C LEU A 47 11.38 -18.97 -0.26
N THR A 48 10.74 -18.61 0.85
CA THR A 48 11.06 -19.13 2.18
C THR A 48 10.35 -20.44 2.52
N LYS A 49 9.66 -21.08 1.55
CA LYS A 49 8.82 -22.28 1.76
C LYS A 49 7.71 -22.10 2.80
N GLY A 50 7.21 -20.87 2.98
CA GLY A 50 6.06 -20.57 3.82
C GLY A 50 4.74 -20.89 3.12
N ASP A 51 3.63 -20.81 3.87
CA ASP A 51 2.29 -20.97 3.31
C ASP A 51 1.77 -19.62 2.75
N PRO A 52 1.70 -19.45 1.42
CA PRO A 52 1.25 -18.21 0.83
C PRO A 52 -0.23 -17.91 1.10
N ALA A 53 -1.07 -18.91 1.35
CA ALA A 53 -2.49 -18.69 1.64
C ALA A 53 -2.66 -18.03 3.01
N TYR A 54 -1.91 -18.48 4.01
CA TYR A 54 -1.86 -17.84 5.33
C TYR A 54 -1.31 -16.43 5.28
N THR A 55 -0.23 -16.22 4.52
CA THR A 55 0.37 -14.90 4.30
C THR A 55 -0.63 -13.92 3.66
N VAL A 56 -1.43 -14.37 2.68
CA VAL A 56 -2.47 -13.53 2.05
C VAL A 56 -3.54 -13.11 3.04
N VAL A 57 -4.00 -14.01 3.92
CA VAL A 57 -5.01 -13.67 4.94
C VAL A 57 -4.45 -12.62 5.92
N GLN A 58 -3.19 -12.78 6.33
CA GLN A 58 -2.54 -11.84 7.23
C GLN A 58 -2.34 -10.46 6.59
N VAL A 59 -1.85 -10.41 5.35
CA VAL A 59 -1.66 -9.15 4.61
C VAL A 59 -2.99 -8.46 4.34
N ALA A 60 -4.02 -9.21 3.90
CA ALA A 60 -5.35 -8.66 3.64
C ALA A 60 -5.99 -8.09 4.91
N THR A 61 -5.81 -8.76 6.06
CA THR A 61 -6.30 -8.26 7.35
C THR A 61 -5.58 -6.98 7.76
N ASN A 62 -4.26 -6.92 7.59
CA ASN A 62 -3.48 -5.73 7.90
C ASN A 62 -3.85 -4.53 7.01
N ASP A 63 -4.02 -4.75 5.72
CA ASP A 63 -4.42 -3.73 4.75
C ASP A 63 -5.82 -3.18 5.06
N LEU A 64 -6.77 -4.06 5.41
CA LEU A 64 -8.13 -3.64 5.79
C LEU A 64 -8.15 -2.76 7.05
N ILE A 65 -7.30 -3.08 8.03
CA ILE A 65 -7.14 -2.27 9.25
C ILE A 65 -6.51 -0.92 8.89
N ILE A 66 -5.45 -0.91 8.07
CA ILE A 66 -4.77 0.31 7.63
C ILE A 66 -5.70 1.20 6.81
N LEU A 67 -6.59 0.66 5.97
CA LEU A 67 -7.51 1.46 5.16
C LEU A 67 -8.34 2.43 6.01
N VAL A 68 -8.74 2.01 7.22
CA VAL A 68 -9.49 2.86 8.17
C VAL A 68 -8.55 3.62 9.11
N ALA A 69 -7.45 3.00 9.54
CA ALA A 69 -6.51 3.57 10.51
C ALA A 69 -5.55 4.62 9.89
N PHE A 70 -5.37 4.62 8.57
CA PHE A 70 -4.45 5.52 7.86
C PHE A 70 -4.84 6.98 8.03
N VAL A 71 -6.12 7.30 7.79
CA VAL A 71 -6.65 8.67 7.91
C VAL A 71 -6.41 9.27 9.31
N PRO A 72 -6.75 8.62 10.43
CA PRO A 72 -6.49 9.17 11.76
C PRO A 72 -5.00 9.23 12.13
N ILE A 73 -4.19 8.24 11.71
CA ILE A 73 -2.74 8.22 12.00
C ILE A 73 -2.02 9.36 11.27
N VAL A 74 -2.32 9.56 9.98
CA VAL A 74 -1.75 10.65 9.17
C VAL A 74 -2.18 12.02 9.71
N LYS A 75 -3.45 12.17 10.10
CA LYS A 75 -3.95 13.39 10.76
C LYS A 75 -3.17 13.70 12.04
N PHE A 76 -2.90 12.69 12.87
CA PHE A 76 -2.18 12.87 14.11
C PHE A 76 -0.70 13.20 13.87
N LEU A 77 -0.01 12.48 12.97
CA LEU A 77 1.42 12.66 12.73
C LEU A 77 1.73 13.98 12.01
N LEU A 78 0.93 14.39 11.02
CA LEU A 78 1.18 15.63 10.27
C LEU A 78 0.67 16.89 10.98
N GLY A 79 -0.33 16.77 11.85
CA GLY A 79 -0.72 17.85 12.75
C GLY A 79 0.39 18.27 13.71
N VAL A 80 1.31 17.36 14.05
CA VAL A 80 2.49 17.63 14.88
C VAL A 80 3.62 18.29 14.09
N SER A 81 3.67 18.12 12.76
CA SER A 81 4.72 18.66 11.88
C SER A 81 4.36 19.99 11.19
N ASN A 82 3.19 20.58 11.45
CA ASN A 82 2.75 21.88 10.89
C ASN A 82 2.77 21.99 9.35
N VAL A 83 2.75 20.86 8.65
CA VAL A 83 2.68 20.84 7.18
C VAL A 83 1.21 20.85 6.76
N PRO A 84 0.75 21.84 5.97
CA PRO A 84 -0.63 21.86 5.49
C PRO A 84 -0.83 20.71 4.51
N VAL A 85 -1.61 19.72 4.91
CA VAL A 85 -1.94 18.58 4.05
C VAL A 85 -3.24 18.88 3.31
N PRO A 86 -3.21 19.00 1.97
CA PRO A 86 -4.44 19.20 1.19
C PRO A 86 -5.31 17.94 1.24
N TRP A 87 -6.41 18.03 2.00
CA TRP A 87 -7.37 16.95 2.25
C TRP A 87 -8.05 16.47 0.96
N ASP A 88 -8.36 17.39 0.06
CA ASP A 88 -8.99 17.09 -1.21
C ASP A 88 -8.15 16.12 -2.05
N THR A 89 -6.84 16.35 -2.12
CA THR A 89 -5.91 15.47 -2.86
C THR A 89 -5.73 14.10 -2.20
N LEU A 90 -5.75 14.02 -0.87
CA LEU A 90 -5.68 12.74 -0.15
C LEU A 90 -6.91 11.89 -0.43
N ILE A 91 -8.10 12.46 -0.27
CA ILE A 91 -9.37 11.76 -0.50
C ILE A 91 -9.49 11.36 -1.96
N LEU A 92 -9.16 12.28 -2.89
CA LEU A 92 -9.17 12.00 -4.32
C LEU A 92 -8.21 10.86 -4.67
N SER A 93 -7.02 10.83 -4.07
CA SER A 93 -6.04 9.75 -4.27
C SER A 93 -6.58 8.41 -3.75
N VAL A 94 -7.18 8.36 -2.56
CA VAL A 94 -7.76 7.12 -2.02
C VAL A 94 -8.90 6.63 -2.90
N VAL A 95 -9.80 7.51 -3.33
CA VAL A 95 -10.91 7.13 -4.22
C VAL A 95 -10.38 6.61 -5.56
N LEU A 96 -9.43 7.33 -6.17
CA LEU A 96 -8.93 7.01 -7.49
C LEU A 96 -8.07 5.74 -7.50
N PHE A 97 -7.18 5.56 -6.51
CA PHE A 97 -6.21 4.47 -6.47
C PHE A 97 -6.67 3.24 -5.68
N VAL A 98 -7.61 3.37 -4.72
CA VAL A 98 -8.09 2.24 -3.91
C VAL A 98 -9.52 1.86 -4.32
N VAL A 99 -10.45 2.81 -4.29
CA VAL A 99 -11.89 2.50 -4.46
C VAL A 99 -12.22 2.10 -5.89
N ILE A 100 -11.76 2.84 -6.90
CA ILE A 100 -12.07 2.55 -8.31
C ILE A 100 -11.51 1.18 -8.74
N PRO A 101 -10.24 0.82 -8.49
CA PRO A 101 -9.71 -0.49 -8.88
C PRO A 101 -10.38 -1.65 -8.14
N LEU A 102 -10.71 -1.46 -6.86
CA LEU A 102 -11.37 -2.49 -6.06
C LEU A 102 -12.80 -2.74 -6.54
N ALA A 103 -13.57 -1.69 -6.81
CA ALA A 103 -14.89 -1.78 -7.41
C ALA A 103 -14.83 -2.40 -8.82
N GLY A 104 -13.88 -1.98 -9.66
CA GLY A 104 -13.64 -2.55 -10.98
C GLY A 104 -13.33 -4.05 -10.94
N GLY A 105 -12.48 -4.48 -9.99
CA GLY A 105 -12.17 -5.89 -9.76
C GLY A 105 -13.40 -6.70 -9.34
N MET A 106 -14.20 -6.19 -8.40
CA MET A 106 -15.44 -6.84 -7.93
C MET A 106 -16.49 -6.96 -9.03
N LEU A 107 -16.68 -5.92 -9.83
CA LEU A 107 -17.61 -5.91 -10.96
C LEU A 107 -17.16 -6.88 -12.05
N THR A 108 -15.87 -6.88 -12.39
CA THR A 108 -15.28 -7.80 -13.36
C THR A 108 -15.47 -9.25 -12.92
N ARG A 109 -15.18 -9.56 -11.65
CA ARG A 109 -15.40 -10.89 -11.07
C ARG A 109 -16.87 -11.31 -11.19
N SER A 110 -17.80 -10.43 -10.80
CA SER A 110 -19.23 -10.71 -10.82
C SER A 110 -19.78 -10.90 -12.25
N ALA A 111 -19.33 -10.09 -13.20
CA ALA A 111 -19.72 -10.18 -14.60
C ALA A 111 -19.18 -11.45 -15.28
N VAL A 112 -17.92 -11.82 -15.03
CA VAL A 112 -17.30 -13.03 -15.60
C VAL A 112 -17.95 -14.30 -15.06
N ILE A 113 -18.23 -14.35 -13.75
CA ILE A 113 -18.94 -15.49 -13.13
C ILE A 113 -20.33 -15.66 -13.75
N LYS A 114 -21.10 -14.56 -13.90
CA LYS A 114 -22.45 -14.60 -14.48
C LYS A 114 -22.48 -14.98 -15.96
N ARG A 115 -21.50 -14.54 -16.77
CA ARG A 115 -21.52 -14.75 -18.23
C ARG A 115 -20.83 -16.01 -18.72
N LYS A 116 -19.73 -16.43 -18.11
CA LYS A 116 -18.84 -17.49 -18.67
C LYS A 116 -18.49 -18.60 -17.67
N GLY A 117 -19.14 -18.62 -16.51
CA GLY A 117 -18.94 -19.62 -15.46
C GLY A 117 -17.58 -19.54 -14.77
N GLN A 118 -17.39 -20.36 -13.74
CA GLN A 118 -16.18 -20.34 -12.89
C GLN A 118 -14.89 -20.73 -13.64
N CYS A 119 -15.01 -21.53 -14.70
CA CYS A 119 -13.86 -21.99 -15.48
C CYS A 119 -13.11 -20.84 -16.17
N THR A 120 -13.84 -19.87 -16.74
CA THR A 120 -13.22 -18.70 -17.38
C THR A 120 -12.58 -17.76 -16.36
N LEU A 121 -13.19 -17.60 -15.18
CA LEU A 121 -12.62 -16.80 -14.09
C LEU A 121 -11.31 -17.42 -13.59
N ARG A 122 -11.24 -18.76 -13.48
CA ARG A 122 -10.01 -19.47 -13.05
C ARG A 122 -8.85 -19.24 -14.03
N ARG A 123 -9.15 -19.21 -15.34
CA ARG A 123 -8.16 -18.93 -16.40
C ARG A 123 -7.68 -17.47 -16.39
N LEU A 124 -8.58 -16.52 -16.15
CA LEU A 124 -8.23 -15.10 -15.97
C LEU A 124 -7.41 -14.85 -14.71
N SER A 125 -7.79 -15.52 -13.61
CA SER A 125 -7.05 -15.44 -12.34
C SER A 125 -5.66 -16.04 -12.46
N SER A 126 -5.49 -17.14 -13.20
CA SER A 126 -4.16 -17.72 -13.43
C SER A 126 -3.31 -16.80 -14.29
N VAL A 127 -3.84 -16.17 -15.34
CA VAL A 127 -3.11 -15.17 -16.15
C VAL A 127 -2.70 -13.96 -15.30
N CYS A 128 -3.59 -13.45 -14.44
CA CYS A 128 -3.27 -12.32 -13.56
C CYS A 128 -2.16 -12.70 -12.55
N LEU A 129 -2.18 -13.92 -11.99
CA LEU A 129 -1.07 -14.46 -11.21
C LEU A 129 0.22 -14.56 -12.05
N THR A 130 0.13 -15.06 -13.29
CA THR A 130 1.30 -15.19 -14.19
C THR A 130 1.85 -13.85 -14.66
N VAL A 131 1.11 -12.74 -14.54
CA VAL A 131 1.64 -11.40 -14.78
C VAL A 131 2.26 -10.81 -13.51
N GLN A 132 1.76 -11.18 -12.33
CA GLN A 132 2.32 -10.78 -11.04
C GLN A 132 3.65 -11.50 -10.71
N LEU A 133 3.76 -12.79 -11.07
CA LEU A 133 4.96 -13.61 -10.81
C LEU A 133 6.25 -13.16 -11.54
N PRO A 134 6.27 -12.80 -12.84
CA PRO A 134 7.51 -12.48 -13.55
C PRO A 134 8.19 -11.22 -13.03
N LEU A 135 7.48 -10.32 -12.33
CA LEU A 135 8.10 -9.18 -11.64
C LEU A 135 8.93 -9.59 -10.40
N ALA A 136 8.80 -10.82 -9.93
CA ALA A 136 9.47 -11.31 -8.74
C ALA A 136 10.48 -12.42 -9.02
N TYR A 137 10.60 -12.84 -10.28
CA TYR A 137 11.61 -13.77 -10.79
C TYR A 137 12.59 -13.09 -11.77
N CYS A 138 12.52 -11.77 -11.94
CA CYS A 138 13.48 -10.98 -12.70
C CYS A 138 14.29 -10.06 -11.78
#